data_AF-A0A952I3H3-F1
#
_entry.id   AF-A0A952I3H3-F1
#
_cell.length_a   1.000
_cell.length_b   1.000
_cell.length_c   1.000
_cell.angle_alpha   90.00
_cell.angle_beta   90.00
_cell.angle_gamma   90.00
#
_symmetry.space_group_name_H-M   'P 1'
#
loop_
_entity.id
_entity.type
_entity.pdbx_description
1 polymer ?
#
loop_
_entity_poly.entity_id
_entity_poly.type
_entity_poly.pdbx_seq_one_letter_code
_entity_poly.pdbx_strand_id
1 'polypeptide(L)'
;MEDKYEKKIQEILQKIRDKRKSLKITQEKIGIDLGMTQSSYKELENGKTQIKLISFLKICEYLNINMRDLYFSEKDKLFLINQSIEKLINTQKESSLKRNENFELIMEMLKLIKENVESN
;
A
#
# COMPACT_ATOMS: atom_id res chain seq x y z
N MET A 1 19.62 19.28 13.09
CA MET A 1 18.51 18.85 12.23
C MET A 1 18.31 17.37 12.51
N GLU A 2 17.12 16.97 12.96
CA GLU A 2 16.80 15.55 13.17
C GLU A 2 16.75 14.86 11.80
N ASP A 3 17.45 13.74 11.65
CA ASP A 3 17.49 13.02 10.37
C ASP A 3 16.05 12.55 10.04
N LYS A 4 15.60 12.81 8.80
CA LYS A 4 14.29 12.37 8.30
C LYS A 4 14.08 10.87 8.55
N TYR A 5 15.14 10.07 8.43
CA TYR A 5 15.07 8.63 8.64
C TYR A 5 14.96 8.25 10.13
N GLU A 6 15.60 8.99 11.03
CA GLU A 6 15.47 8.79 12.48
C GLU A 6 14.04 9.00 12.93
N LYS A 7 13.42 10.12 12.54
CA LYS A 7 12.01 10.39 12.83
C LYS A 7 11.11 9.27 12.30
N LYS A 8 11.41 8.77 11.09
CA LYS A 8 10.62 7.70 10.49
C LYS A 8 10.73 6.38 11.25
N ILE A 9 11.91 6.05 11.75
CA ILE A 9 12.14 4.87 12.58
C ILE A 9 11.35 4.99 13.90
N GLN A 10 11.32 6.17 14.52
CA GLN A 10 10.53 6.39 15.74
C GLN A 10 9.04 6.16 15.51
N GLU A 11 8.48 6.65 14.39
CA GLU A 11 7.08 6.38 14.01
C GLU A 11 6.80 4.88 13.86
N ILE A 12 7.72 4.14 13.23
CA ILE A 12 7.60 2.68 13.04
C ILE A 12 7.63 1.96 14.39
N LEU A 13 8.58 2.29 15.27
CA LEU A 13 8.71 1.68 16.60
C LEU A 13 7.47 1.97 17.46
N GLN A 14 6.91 3.18 17.35
CA GLN A 14 5.67 3.54 18.03
C GLN A 14 4.49 2.68 17.53
N LYS A 15 4.34 2.48 16.22
CA LYS A 15 3.30 1.58 15.66
C LYS A 15 3.47 0.13 16.12
N ILE A 16 4.71 -0.37 16.17
CA ILE A 16 5.03 -1.72 16.70
C ILE A 16 4.55 -1.81 18.16
N ARG A 17 4.87 -0.80 18.97
CA ARG A 17 4.46 -0.71 20.37
C ARG A 17 2.96 -0.72 20.55
N ASP A 18 2.25 0.06 19.74
CA ASP A 18 0.80 0.17 19.82
C ASP A 18 0.11 -1.13 19.41
N LYS A 19 0.61 -1.80 18.36
CA LYS A 19 0.10 -3.13 18.01
C LYS A 19 0.34 -4.13 19.12
N ARG A 20 1.56 -4.21 19.68
CA ARG A 20 1.87 -5.12 20.79
C ARG A 20 0.93 -4.91 21.97
N LYS A 21 0.69 -3.65 22.36
CA LYS A 21 -0.24 -3.28 23.43
C LYS A 21 -1.69 -3.67 23.09
N SER A 22 -2.14 -3.48 21.85
CA SER A 22 -3.48 -3.89 21.42
C SER A 22 -3.72 -5.40 21.54
N LEU A 23 -2.66 -6.19 21.35
CA LEU A 23 -2.66 -7.65 21.55
C LEU A 23 -2.44 -8.06 23.02
N LYS A 24 -2.29 -7.10 23.94
CA LYS A 24 -2.00 -7.33 25.37
C LYS A 24 -0.73 -8.15 25.63
N ILE A 25 0.26 -8.07 24.75
CA ILE A 25 1.53 -8.79 24.87
C ILE A 25 2.53 -7.95 25.68
N THR A 26 3.19 -8.53 26.68
CA THR A 26 4.21 -7.82 27.47
C THR A 26 5.53 -7.72 26.70
N GLN A 27 6.39 -6.75 27.07
CA GLN A 27 7.73 -6.62 26.49
C GLN A 27 8.60 -7.85 26.78
N GLU A 28 8.40 -8.47 27.95
CA GLU A 28 9.08 -9.70 28.33
C GLU A 28 8.70 -10.87 27.43
N LYS A 29 7.40 -11.08 27.23
CA LYS A 29 6.88 -12.20 26.42
C LYS A 29 7.39 -12.16 24.99
N ILE A 30 7.24 -11.02 24.32
CA ILE A 30 7.74 -10.87 22.94
C ILE A 30 9.27 -10.94 22.87
N GLY A 31 9.98 -10.42 23.88
CA GLY A 31 11.42 -10.55 23.97
C GLY A 31 11.84 -12.03 23.95
N ILE A 32 11.29 -12.81 24.89
CA ILE A 32 11.57 -14.25 25.02
C ILE A 32 11.25 -14.98 23.71
N ASP A 33 10.06 -14.76 23.15
CA ASP A 33 9.60 -15.46 21.94
C ASP A 33 10.45 -15.13 20.70
N LEU A 34 11.08 -13.94 20.66
CA LEU A 34 11.98 -13.53 19.59
C LEU A 34 13.46 -13.83 19.88
N GLY A 35 13.78 -14.47 21.01
CA GLY A 35 15.14 -14.78 21.42
C GLY A 35 15.93 -13.55 21.89
N MET A 36 15.26 -12.59 22.52
CA MET A 36 15.82 -11.36 23.07
C MET A 36 15.56 -11.27 24.58
N THR A 37 16.41 -10.55 25.30
CA THR A 37 16.09 -10.19 26.69
C THR A 37 14.96 -9.15 26.71
N GLN A 38 14.20 -9.10 27.80
CA GLN A 38 13.19 -8.06 28.03
C GLN A 38 13.80 -6.65 27.95
N SER A 39 15.02 -6.46 28.48
CA SER A 39 15.72 -5.17 28.45
C SER A 39 16.07 -4.78 27.02
N SER A 40 16.63 -5.70 26.23
CA SER A 40 16.99 -5.45 24.83
C SER A 40 15.77 -5.10 23.98
N TYR A 41 14.64 -5.79 24.19
CA TYR A 41 13.40 -5.46 23.49
C TYR A 41 12.86 -4.08 23.93
N LYS A 42 12.90 -3.76 25.23
CA LYS A 42 12.50 -2.46 25.76
C LYS A 42 13.34 -1.32 25.19
N GLU A 43 14.66 -1.48 25.08
CA GLU A 43 15.53 -0.46 24.51
C GLU A 43 15.27 -0.26 23.00
N LEU A 44 15.09 -1.36 22.28
CA LEU A 44 14.69 -1.34 20.87
C LEU A 44 13.36 -0.59 20.68
N GLU A 45 12.32 -0.94 21.44
CA GLU A 45 10.99 -0.35 21.31
C GLU A 45 10.96 1.15 21.69
N ASN A 46 11.88 1.60 22.55
CA ASN A 46 12.05 3.01 22.89
C ASN A 46 13.04 3.73 21.95
N GLY A 47 13.52 3.08 20.88
CA GLY A 47 14.46 3.66 19.92
C GLY A 47 15.86 3.93 20.47
N LYS A 48 16.22 3.34 21.62
CA LYS A 48 17.56 3.43 22.22
C LYS A 48 18.56 2.49 21.56
N THR A 49 18.06 1.44 20.91
CA THR A 49 18.87 0.50 20.14
C THR A 49 18.38 0.46 18.71
N GLN A 50 19.31 0.50 17.75
CA GLN A 50 18.98 0.39 16.34
C GLN A 50 18.36 -0.98 16.02
N ILE A 51 17.18 -0.96 15.40
CA ILE A 51 16.52 -2.17 14.92
C ILE A 51 17.23 -2.72 13.69
N LYS A 52 17.64 -4.00 13.73
CA LYS A 52 18.17 -4.71 12.56
C LYS A 52 17.02 -5.21 11.69
N LEU A 53 17.23 -5.31 10.37
CA LEU A 53 16.21 -5.78 9.43
C LEU A 53 15.66 -7.18 9.80
N ILE A 54 16.53 -8.10 10.23
CA ILE A 54 16.12 -9.45 10.68
C ILE A 54 15.17 -9.37 11.88
N SER A 55 15.50 -8.54 12.89
CA SER A 55 14.65 -8.34 14.06
C SER A 55 13.31 -7.70 13.68
N PHE A 56 13.35 -6.73 12.76
CA PHE A 56 12.14 -6.09 12.24
C PHE A 56 11.19 -7.07 11.55
N LEU A 57 11.71 -7.94 10.68
CA LEU A 57 10.91 -8.97 10.00
C LEU A 57 10.27 -9.93 10.99
N LYS A 58 11.05 -10.42 11.98
CA LYS A 58 10.53 -11.28 13.04
C LYS A 58 9.42 -10.62 13.86
N ILE A 59 9.56 -9.33 14.18
CA ILE A 59 8.53 -8.58 14.91
C ILE A 59 7.26 -8.42 14.07
N CYS A 60 7.39 -8.10 12.77
CA CYS A 60 6.25 -7.99 11.86
C CYS A 60 5.47 -9.30 11.76
N GLU A 61 6.16 -10.43 11.63
CA GLU A 61 5.56 -11.75 11.60
C GLU A 61 4.86 -12.08 12.92
N TYR A 62 5.57 -11.92 14.05
CA TYR A 62 5.03 -12.20 15.38
C TYR A 62 3.79 -11.38 15.72
N LEU A 63 3.76 -10.09 15.33
CA LEU A 63 2.63 -9.19 15.58
C LEU A 63 1.56 -9.24 14.48
N ASN A 64 1.76 -10.05 13.43
CA ASN A 64 0.93 -10.12 12.23
C ASN A 64 0.63 -8.72 11.66
N ILE A 65 1.68 -7.95 11.38
CA ILE A 65 1.61 -6.61 10.77
C ILE A 65 2.37 -6.62 9.44
N ASN A 66 1.79 -6.01 8.42
CA ASN A 66 2.49 -5.78 7.17
C ASN A 66 3.48 -4.60 7.30
N MET A 67 4.71 -4.77 6.81
CA MET A 67 5.73 -3.72 6.76
C MET A 67 5.23 -2.43 6.10
N ARG A 68 4.37 -2.55 5.07
CA ARG A 68 3.73 -1.43 4.39
C ARG A 68 2.94 -0.55 5.36
N ASP A 69 2.20 -1.15 6.29
CA ASP A 69 1.36 -0.41 7.23
C ASP A 69 2.18 0.35 8.28
N LEU A 70 3.37 -0.16 8.59
CA LEU A 70 4.32 0.52 9.47
C LEU A 70 4.96 1.72 8.77
N TYR A 71 5.36 1.57 7.51
CA TYR A 71 6.06 2.62 6.78
C TYR A 71 5.14 3.74 6.28
N PHE A 72 4.01 3.42 5.66
CA PHE A 72 3.14 4.45 5.06
C PHE A 72 2.24 5.12 6.10
N SER A 73 2.10 6.44 5.99
CA SER A 73 1.06 7.19 6.69
C SER A 73 -0.29 7.03 5.98
N GLU A 74 -1.39 7.41 6.63
CA GLU A 74 -2.71 7.44 5.98
C GLU A 74 -2.73 8.36 4.75
N LYS A 75 -1.98 9.46 4.80
CA LYS A 75 -1.82 10.37 3.66
C LYS A 75 -1.09 9.68 2.50
N ASP A 76 -0.05 8.91 2.78
CA ASP A 76 0.69 8.18 1.74
C ASP A 76 -0.18 7.08 1.12
N LYS A 77 -0.96 6.36 1.95
CA LYS A 77 -1.94 5.37 1.47
C LYS A 77 -2.96 6.02 0.55
N LEU A 78 -3.54 7.16 0.95
CA LEU A 78 -4.50 7.91 0.14
C LEU A 78 -3.90 8.34 -1.20
N PHE A 79 -2.65 8.83 -1.18
CA PHE A 79 -1.95 9.22 -2.40
C PHE A 79 -1.78 8.03 -3.38
N LEU A 80 -1.35 6.86 -2.89
CA LEU A 80 -1.19 5.66 -3.71
C LEU A 80 -2.53 5.16 -4.28
N ILE A 81 -3.61 5.26 -3.50
CA ILE A 81 -4.96 4.91 -3.95
C ILE A 81 -5.38 5.86 -5.09
N ASN A 82 -5.19 7.16 -4.94
CA ASN A 82 -5.55 8.14 -5.96
C ASN A 82 -4.80 7.89 -7.27
N GLN A 83 -3.49 7.63 -7.20
CA GLN A 83 -2.69 7.29 -8.38
C GLN A 83 -3.21 6.01 -9.08
N SER A 84 -3.65 5.03 -8.30
CA SER A 84 -4.22 3.79 -8.84
C SER A 84 -5.58 4.03 -9.52
N ILE A 85 -6.42 4.88 -8.91
CA ILE A 85 -7.72 5.28 -9.47
C ILE A 85 -7.55 6.03 -10.78
N GLU A 86 -6.63 7.01 -10.85
CA GLU A 86 -6.34 7.76 -12.07
C GLU A 86 -5.95 6.84 -13.22
N LYS A 87 -5.10 5.85 -12.95
CA LYS A 87 -4.71 4.84 -13.93
C LYS A 87 -5.92 4.05 -14.44
N LEU A 88 -6.78 3.57 -13.53
CA LEU A 88 -7.99 2.82 -13.89
C LEU A 88 -8.96 3.67 -14.73
N ILE A 89 -9.16 4.93 -14.37
CA ILE A 89 -10.02 5.86 -15.10
C ILE A 89 -9.50 6.06 -16.52
N ASN A 90 -8.19 6.26 -16.69
CA ASN A 90 -7.61 6.47 -18.01
C ASN A 90 -7.73 5.22 -18.89
N THR A 91 -7.45 4.03 -18.34
CA THR A 91 -7.68 2.76 -19.05
C THR A 91 -9.15 2.59 -19.47
N GLN A 92 -10.10 2.95 -18.59
CA GLN A 92 -11.52 2.88 -18.93
C GLN A 92 -11.88 3.88 -20.04
N LYS A 93 -11.38 5.11 -19.99
CA LYS A 93 -11.62 6.14 -21.02
C LYS A 93 -11.14 5.68 -22.39
N GLU A 94 -9.92 5.14 -22.48
CA GLU A 94 -9.35 4.60 -23.73
C GLU A 94 -10.24 3.50 -24.32
N SER A 95 -10.78 2.61 -23.48
CA SER A 95 -11.68 1.53 -23.93
C SER A 95 -13.02 2.06 -24.46
N SER A 96 -13.57 3.11 -23.85
CA SER A 96 -14.82 3.74 -24.28
C SER A 96 -14.63 4.50 -25.60
N LEU A 97 -13.50 5.20 -25.77
CA LEU A 97 -13.18 5.91 -27.01
C LEU A 97 -13.13 4.96 -28.22
N LYS A 98 -12.39 3.84 -28.10
CA LYS A 98 -12.33 2.82 -29.16
C LYS A 98 -13.69 2.24 -29.50
N ARG A 99 -14.55 2.06 -28.49
CA ARG A 99 -15.92 1.54 -28.70
C ARG A 99 -16.76 2.52 -29.52
N ASN A 100 -16.64 3.82 -29.25
CA ASN A 100 -17.36 4.85 -30.00
C ASN A 100 -16.87 4.94 -31.44
N GLU A 101 -15.55 4.91 -31.68
CA GLU A 101 -14.97 4.88 -33.03
C GLU A 101 -15.49 3.70 -33.86
N ASN A 102 -15.55 2.50 -33.26
CA ASN A 102 -16.10 1.33 -33.93
C ASN A 102 -17.59 1.48 -34.26
N PHE A 103 -18.36 2.14 -33.40
CA PHE A 103 -19.78 2.38 -33.64
C PHE A 103 -20.00 3.34 -34.82
N GLU A 104 -19.25 4.44 -34.88
CA GLU A 104 -19.31 5.39 -36.01
C GLU A 104 -18.99 4.71 -37.35
N LEU A 105 -17.96 3.86 -37.39
CA LEU A 105 -17.60 3.11 -38.59
C LEU A 105 -18.75 2.18 -39.05
N ILE A 106 -19.40 1.49 -38.11
CA ILE A 106 -20.55 0.64 -38.42
C ILE A 106 -21.71 1.48 -39.00
N MET A 107 -21.98 2.64 -38.43
CA MET A 107 -23.04 3.53 -38.91
C MET A 107 -22.77 4.03 -40.33
N GLU A 108 -21.52 4.37 -40.64
CA GLU A 108 -21.11 4.78 -41.98
C GLU A 108 -21.24 3.64 -43.00
N MET A 109 -20.77 2.44 -42.66
CA MET A 109 -20.96 1.26 -43.50
C MET A 109 -22.45 0.98 -43.79
N LEU A 110 -23.31 1.08 -42.78
CA LEU A 110 -24.75 0.88 -42.95
C LEU A 110 -25.38 1.92 -43.88
N LYS A 111 -24.92 3.18 -43.82
CA LYS A 111 -25.38 4.24 -44.73
C LYS A 111 -25.01 3.94 -46.17
N LEU A 112 -23.76 3.54 -46.43
CA LEU A 112 -23.29 3.17 -47.77
C LEU A 112 -24.04 1.95 -48.33
N ILE A 113 -24.34 0.96 -47.48
CA ILE A 113 -25.14 -0.21 -47.89
C ILE A 113 -26.55 0.23 -48.32
N LYS A 114 -27.19 1.13 -47.56
CA LYS A 114 -28.53 1.65 -47.93
C LYS A 114 -28.51 2.39 -49.26
N GLU A 115 -27.55 3.28 -49.47
CA GLU A 115 -27.41 4.04 -50.73
C GLU A 115 -27.23 3.12 -51.94
N ASN A 116 -26.47 2.02 -51.80
CA ASN A 116 -26.29 1.02 -52.86
C ASN A 116 -27.55 0.18 -53.14
N VAL A 117 -28.40 -0.05 -52.13
CA VAL A 117 -29.67 -0.79 -52.29
C VAL A 117 -30.73 0.08 -52.95
N GLU A 118 -30.78 1.39 -52.67
CA GLU A 118 -31.74 2.33 -53.26
C GLU A 118 -31.39 2.75 -54.71
N SER A 119 -30.15 2.50 -55.14
CA SER A 119 -29.66 2.85 -56.50
C SER A 119 -29.80 1.71 -57.53
N ASN A 120 -30.30 0.54 -57.13
CA ASN A 120 -30.60 -0.62 -57.98
C ASN A 120 -32.12 -0.85 -58.07
#